data_AF-A0A0M9EK72-F1
#
_entry.id   AF-A0A0M9EK72-F1
#
_cell.length_a   1.000
_cell.length_b   1.000
_cell.length_c   1.000
_cell.angle_alpha   90.00
_cell.angle_beta   90.00
_cell.angle_gamma   90.00
#
_symmetry.space_group_name_H-M   'P 1'
#
loop_
_entity.id
_entity.type
_entity.pdbx_description
1 polymer ?
#
loop_
_entity_poly.entity_id
_entity_poly.type
_entity_poly.pdbx_seq_one_letter_code
_entity_poly.pdbx_strand_id
1 'polypeptide(L)'
;MTFRPHILALSVAAFGLAACDPQTPESVARDVVFSPDYQGVDTRLLEGDLVNFHVAMRGARSEKDVHRYAECAAAQYTLIRGFGFARHVRTTTNKSSEVWNGDAVYVISAALPKGLKTIDAEVIVADCEDNSIPTV
;
A
#
# COMPACT_ATOMS: atom_id res chain seq x y z
N MET A 1 -77.46 -18.17 -33.22
CA MET A 1 -77.25 -17.79 -31.80
C MET A 1 -76.67 -18.97 -31.07
N THR A 2 -75.35 -18.97 -30.81
CA THR A 2 -74.65 -19.70 -29.73
C THR A 2 -73.15 -19.46 -29.89
N PHE A 3 -72.58 -18.62 -29.02
CA PHE A 3 -71.15 -18.35 -28.92
C PHE A 3 -70.49 -19.43 -28.05
N ARG A 4 -69.43 -20.08 -28.55
CA ARG A 4 -68.56 -20.99 -27.77
C ARG A 4 -67.47 -20.18 -27.06
N PRO A 5 -67.23 -20.36 -25.75
CA PRO A 5 -66.03 -19.88 -25.10
C PRO A 5 -64.97 -20.99 -25.05
N HIS A 6 -63.77 -20.74 -25.58
CA HIS A 6 -62.55 -21.50 -25.30
C HIS A 6 -61.54 -20.51 -24.74
N ILE A 7 -61.21 -20.62 -23.45
CA ILE A 7 -60.02 -21.30 -22.88
C ILE A 7 -58.80 -20.36 -22.79
N LEU A 8 -58.42 -20.12 -21.52
CA LEU A 8 -57.09 -19.90 -20.95
C LEU A 8 -56.11 -18.91 -21.61
N ALA A 9 -55.71 -17.91 -20.83
CA ALA A 9 -54.30 -17.49 -20.77
C ALA A 9 -53.98 -16.84 -19.42
N LEU A 10 -53.25 -17.60 -18.60
CA LEU A 10 -52.57 -17.19 -17.38
C LEU A 10 -51.52 -16.12 -17.71
N SER A 11 -51.62 -14.93 -17.13
CA SER A 11 -50.63 -13.86 -17.34
C SER A 11 -49.96 -13.50 -16.03
N VAL A 12 -48.79 -14.09 -15.80
CA VAL A 12 -47.84 -13.72 -14.74
C VAL A 12 -47.17 -12.40 -15.17
N ALA A 13 -47.43 -11.32 -14.44
CA ALA A 13 -46.73 -10.05 -14.63
C ALA A 13 -45.65 -9.90 -13.54
N ALA A 14 -44.41 -10.24 -13.87
CA ALA A 14 -43.24 -9.90 -13.08
C ALA A 14 -42.85 -8.45 -13.38
N PHE A 15 -43.02 -7.55 -12.41
CA PHE A 15 -42.50 -6.18 -12.49
C PHE A 15 -40.99 -6.20 -12.28
N GLY A 16 -40.23 -5.98 -13.36
CA GLY A 16 -38.80 -5.69 -13.29
C GLY A 16 -38.58 -4.24 -12.83
N LEU A 17 -37.95 -4.06 -11.68
CA LEU A 17 -37.46 -2.76 -11.22
C LEU A 17 -36.18 -2.42 -12.00
N ALA A 18 -36.28 -1.51 -12.96
CA ALA A 18 -35.11 -0.86 -13.56
C ALA A 18 -34.60 0.22 -12.59
N ALA A 19 -33.52 -0.08 -11.87
CA ALA A 19 -32.74 0.92 -11.16
C ALA A 19 -31.68 1.47 -12.13
N CYS A 20 -31.89 2.69 -12.63
CA CYS A 20 -30.84 3.46 -13.29
C CYS A 20 -29.91 4.03 -12.21
N ASP A 21 -28.77 3.39 -12.01
CA ASP A 21 -27.67 4.00 -11.27
C ASP A 21 -26.94 4.97 -12.22
N PRO A 22 -26.82 6.27 -11.90
CA PRO A 22 -26.02 7.19 -12.69
C PRO A 22 -24.55 6.77 -12.54
N GLN A 23 -24.00 6.17 -13.60
CA GLN A 23 -22.57 5.92 -13.69
C GLN A 23 -21.85 7.27 -13.63
N THR A 24 -21.35 7.59 -12.44
CA THR A 24 -20.45 8.72 -12.25
C THR A 24 -19.22 8.39 -13.07
N PRO A 25 -18.82 9.23 -14.04
CA PRO A 25 -17.65 8.91 -14.85
C PRO A 25 -16.47 8.74 -13.90
N GLU A 26 -15.91 7.51 -13.87
CA GLU A 26 -14.63 7.25 -13.27
C GLU A 26 -13.66 8.28 -13.88
N SER A 27 -13.25 9.23 -13.04
CA SER A 27 -12.14 10.11 -13.35
C SER A 27 -10.96 9.20 -13.63
N VAL A 28 -10.68 8.94 -14.91
CA VAL A 28 -9.45 8.30 -15.39
C VAL A 28 -8.31 9.00 -14.67
N ALA A 29 -7.75 8.31 -13.67
CA ALA A 29 -6.63 8.81 -12.91
C ALA A 29 -5.55 9.11 -13.94
N ARG A 30 -5.15 10.38 -14.05
CA ARG A 30 -4.04 10.79 -14.90
C ARG A 30 -2.86 9.91 -14.48
N ASP A 31 -2.30 9.15 -15.41
CA ASP A 31 -1.08 8.37 -15.18
C ASP A 31 -0.01 9.34 -14.69
N VAL A 32 0.19 9.40 -13.37
CA VAL A 32 1.31 10.13 -12.79
C VAL A 32 2.52 9.28 -13.11
N VAL A 33 3.31 9.73 -14.09
CA VAL A 33 4.57 9.10 -14.45
C VAL A 33 5.39 8.89 -13.18
N PHE A 34 5.69 7.63 -12.87
CA PHE A 34 6.49 7.30 -11.69
C PHE A 34 7.96 7.61 -11.97
N SER A 35 8.42 8.74 -11.45
CA SER A 35 9.81 9.20 -11.53
C SER A 35 10.25 9.63 -10.13
N PRO A 36 10.54 8.68 -9.23
CA PRO A 36 10.85 8.99 -7.84
C PRO A 36 12.22 9.68 -7.73
N ASP A 37 12.28 10.71 -6.88
CA ASP A 37 13.52 11.31 -6.41
C ASP A 37 13.61 11.04 -4.90
N TYR A 38 14.49 10.12 -4.53
CA TYR A 38 14.69 9.67 -3.15
C TYR A 38 15.69 10.59 -2.45
N GLN A 39 15.24 11.35 -1.45
CA GLN A 39 16.01 12.42 -0.83
C GLN A 39 16.81 11.95 0.40
N GLY A 40 17.12 10.66 0.47
CA GLY A 40 17.87 10.04 1.58
C GLY A 40 16.99 9.55 2.73
N VAL A 41 17.67 8.98 3.74
CA VAL A 41 17.08 8.36 4.94
C VAL A 41 17.80 8.91 6.17
N ASP A 42 17.05 9.46 7.13
CA ASP A 42 17.56 9.74 8.48
C ASP A 42 17.13 8.61 9.43
N THR A 43 18.11 7.84 9.92
CA THR A 43 17.88 6.68 10.79
C THR A 43 18.16 7.04 12.23
N ARG A 44 17.18 6.84 13.10
CA ARG A 44 17.27 7.11 14.53
C ARG A 44 17.00 5.84 15.33
N LEU A 45 18.01 5.37 16.04
CA LEU A 45 17.82 4.32 17.04
C LEU A 45 17.00 4.90 18.19
N LEU A 46 15.91 4.22 18.53
CA LEU A 46 15.10 4.53 19.71
C LEU A 46 15.56 3.61 20.86
N GLU A 47 14.65 3.23 21.75
CA GLU A 47 14.97 2.33 22.87
C GLU A 47 14.98 0.86 22.42
N GLY A 48 16.01 0.12 22.87
CA GLY A 48 16.18 -1.30 22.56
C GLY A 48 16.34 -1.54 21.07
N ASP A 49 15.44 -2.36 20.51
CA ASP A 49 15.45 -2.75 19.10
C ASP A 49 14.47 -1.93 18.24
N LEU A 50 13.91 -0.84 18.78
CA LEU A 50 13.08 0.08 18.02
C LEU A 50 13.95 1.06 17.23
N VAL A 51 13.60 1.23 15.95
CA VAL A 51 14.31 2.13 15.04
C VAL A 51 13.30 2.95 14.27
N ASN A 52 13.50 4.27 14.21
CA ASN A 52 12.72 5.19 13.40
C ASN A 52 13.51 5.53 12.12
N PHE A 53 12.84 5.46 10.98
CA PHE A 53 13.34 5.90 9.69
C PHE A 53 12.51 7.08 9.24
N HIS A 54 13.16 8.22 9.04
CA HIS A 54 12.58 9.37 8.38
C HIS A 54 13.04 9.37 6.93
N VAL A 55 12.09 9.24 6.01
CA VAL A 55 12.35 9.23 4.58
C VAL A 55 11.70 10.43 3.91
N ALA A 56 12.34 10.96 2.88
CA ALA A 56 11.76 12.00 2.04
C ALA A 56 11.89 11.60 0.56
N MET A 57 10.84 11.80 -0.22
CA MET A 57 10.87 11.57 -1.66
C MET A 57 9.94 12.50 -2.44
N ARG A 58 10.29 12.80 -3.68
CA ARG A 58 9.38 13.42 -4.66
C ARG A 58 8.93 12.39 -5.69
N GLY A 59 7.92 12.73 -6.49
CA GLY A 59 7.42 11.83 -7.55
C GLY A 59 6.64 10.61 -7.05
N ALA A 60 6.35 10.51 -5.74
CA ALA A 60 5.52 9.46 -5.19
C ALA A 60 4.07 9.60 -5.69
N ARG A 61 3.50 8.51 -6.19
CA ARG A 61 2.11 8.42 -6.67
C ARG A 61 1.12 8.37 -5.52
N SER A 62 1.52 7.73 -4.42
CA SER A 62 0.72 7.62 -3.19
C SER A 62 1.62 7.39 -1.98
N GLU A 63 1.02 7.38 -0.79
CA GLU A 63 1.68 6.99 0.46
C GLU A 63 2.36 5.62 0.37
N LYS A 64 1.85 4.71 -0.46
CA LYS A 64 2.44 3.37 -0.64
C LYS A 64 3.89 3.43 -1.13
N ASP A 65 4.23 4.37 -2.01
CA ASP A 65 5.59 4.52 -2.51
C ASP A 65 6.54 4.97 -1.37
N VAL A 66 6.05 5.85 -0.48
CA VAL A 66 6.79 6.31 0.72
C VAL A 66 6.97 5.19 1.72
N HIS A 67 5.93 4.36 1.92
CA HIS A 67 6.02 3.18 2.77
C HIS A 67 7.04 2.17 2.23
N ARG A 68 7.04 1.91 0.92
CA ARG A 68 8.00 0.99 0.29
C ARG A 68 9.43 1.51 0.45
N TYR A 69 9.66 2.80 0.27
CA TYR A 69 10.98 3.39 0.49
C TYR A 69 11.44 3.25 1.96
N ALA A 70 10.56 3.53 2.93
CA ALA A 70 10.88 3.35 4.34
C ALA A 70 11.11 1.87 4.72
N GLU A 71 10.42 0.93 4.08
CA GLU A 71 10.61 -0.51 4.26
C GLU A 71 11.98 -0.96 3.73
N CYS A 72 12.41 -0.46 2.58
CA CYS A 72 13.75 -0.69 2.03
C CYS A 72 14.86 -0.21 2.97
N ALA A 73 14.71 1.00 3.51
CA ALA A 73 15.62 1.54 4.51
C ALA A 73 15.69 0.66 5.77
N ALA A 74 14.53 0.25 6.28
CA ALA A 74 14.43 -0.59 7.47
C ALA A 74 15.08 -1.96 7.28
N ALA A 75 14.85 -2.61 6.12
CA ALA A 75 15.42 -3.91 5.81
C ALA A 75 16.95 -3.86 5.74
N GLN A 76 17.51 -2.90 5.00
CA GLN A 76 18.97 -2.79 4.89
C GLN A 76 19.63 -2.45 6.23
N TYR A 77 19.03 -1.56 7.02
CA TYR A 77 19.52 -1.26 8.36
C TYR A 77 19.50 -2.49 9.27
N THR A 78 18.46 -3.31 9.17
CA THR A 78 18.34 -4.57 9.92
C THR A 78 19.53 -5.49 9.64
N LEU A 79 19.88 -5.67 8.36
CA LEU A 79 21.05 -6.49 7.97
C LEU A 79 22.38 -5.87 8.45
N ILE A 80 22.54 -4.55 8.35
CA ILE A 80 23.75 -3.84 8.83
C ILE A 80 23.95 -4.07 10.33
N ARG A 81 22.87 -4.20 11.10
CA ARG A 81 22.90 -4.47 12.54
C ARG A 81 23.08 -5.95 12.90
N GLY A 82 23.21 -6.83 11.91
CA GLY A 82 23.41 -8.27 12.10
C GLY A 82 22.13 -9.05 12.42
N PHE A 83 20.96 -8.48 12.11
CA PHE A 83 19.66 -9.11 12.29
C PHE A 83 19.09 -9.60 10.96
N GLY A 84 18.11 -10.52 11.01
CA GLY A 84 17.47 -11.09 9.82
C GLY A 84 16.02 -10.63 9.60
N PHE A 85 15.38 -10.07 10.62
CA PHE A 85 13.96 -9.72 10.57
C PHE A 85 13.71 -8.32 11.10
N ALA A 86 12.68 -7.68 10.58
CA ALA A 86 12.07 -6.55 11.26
C ALA A 86 10.55 -6.72 11.32
N ARG A 87 9.90 -5.99 12.22
CA ARG A 87 8.45 -5.91 12.30
C ARG A 87 8.02 -4.46 12.21
N HIS A 88 7.10 -4.18 11.30
CA HIS A 88 6.49 -2.87 11.19
C HIS A 88 5.68 -2.53 12.45
N VAL A 89 5.90 -1.34 13.01
CA VAL A 89 5.12 -0.80 14.15
C VAL A 89 4.12 0.23 13.64
N ARG A 90 4.61 1.24 12.92
CA ARG A 90 3.80 2.31 12.34
C ARG A 90 4.54 2.99 11.20
N THR A 91 3.79 3.55 10.26
CA THR A 91 4.30 4.57 9.33
C THR A 91 3.27 5.68 9.26
N THR A 92 3.71 6.91 9.41
CA THR A 92 2.88 8.09 9.17
C THR A 92 3.48 8.87 8.02
N THR A 93 2.63 9.26 7.07
CA THR A 93 3.01 10.00 5.88
C THR A 93 2.44 11.40 5.93
N ASN A 94 3.16 12.36 5.36
CA ASN A 94 2.63 13.68 5.05
C ASN A 94 3.19 14.15 3.71
N LYS A 95 2.44 15.00 3.02
CA LYS A 95 2.89 15.66 1.79
C LYS A 95 2.98 17.16 2.03
N SER A 96 4.15 17.73 1.82
CA SER A 96 4.38 19.16 1.84
C SER A 96 4.83 19.61 0.45
N SER A 97 3.98 20.37 -0.23
CA SER A 97 4.18 20.73 -1.65
C SER A 97 4.36 19.48 -2.53
N GLU A 98 5.54 19.26 -3.09
CA GLU A 98 5.87 18.10 -3.93
C GLU A 98 6.63 16.99 -3.19
N VAL A 99 7.05 17.26 -1.95
CA VAL A 99 7.83 16.32 -1.14
C VAL A 99 6.89 15.53 -0.25
N TRP A 100 7.02 14.22 -0.33
CA TRP A 100 6.44 13.28 0.61
C TRP A 100 7.44 12.95 1.69
N ASN A 101 7.01 12.99 2.95
CA ASN A 101 7.77 12.55 4.09
C ASN A 101 7.11 11.32 4.72
N GLY A 102 7.93 10.35 5.14
CA GLY A 102 7.50 9.18 5.89
C GLY A 102 8.26 9.09 7.21
N ASP A 103 7.54 8.84 8.29
CA ASP A 103 8.07 8.52 9.62
C ASP A 103 7.67 7.09 9.95
N ALA A 104 8.61 6.15 9.79
CA ALA A 104 8.35 4.72 9.93
C ALA A 104 9.13 4.13 11.10
N VAL A 105 8.45 3.38 11.96
CA VAL A 105 9.05 2.71 13.13
C VAL A 105 8.98 1.22 12.93
N TYR A 106 10.11 0.55 13.16
CA TYR A 106 10.26 -0.90 13.11
C TYR A 106 10.92 -1.42 14.38
N VAL A 107 10.63 -2.67 14.73
CA VAL A 107 11.43 -3.46 15.67
C VAL A 107 12.34 -4.39 14.87
N ILE A 108 13.65 -4.34 15.07
CA ILE A 108 14.60 -5.27 14.45
C ILE A 108 14.81 -6.51 15.33
N SER A 109 15.09 -7.67 14.76
CA SER A 109 15.17 -8.92 15.53
C SER A 109 16.01 -10.00 14.84
N ALA A 110 16.73 -10.79 15.64
CA ALA A 110 17.52 -11.92 15.16
C ALA A 110 16.65 -13.14 14.78
N ALA A 111 15.53 -13.30 15.47
CA ALA A 111 14.56 -14.36 15.21
C ALA A 111 13.23 -13.77 14.74
N LEU A 112 12.40 -14.59 14.10
CA LEU A 112 11.10 -14.17 13.59
C LEU A 112 10.23 -13.53 14.70
N PRO A 113 9.96 -12.22 14.65
CA PRO A 113 9.18 -11.54 15.68
C PRO A 113 7.71 -11.95 15.63
N LYS A 114 7.07 -12.02 16.81
CA LYS A 114 5.61 -12.19 16.91
C LYS A 114 4.89 -10.94 16.37
N GLY A 115 3.75 -11.16 15.73
CA GLY A 115 2.87 -10.09 15.26
C GLY A 115 2.60 -10.18 13.76
N LEU A 116 1.90 -9.18 13.24
CA LEU A 116 1.63 -9.03 11.81
C LEU A 116 2.71 -8.13 11.17
N LYS A 117 2.85 -8.20 9.85
CA LYS A 117 3.78 -7.38 9.05
C LYS A 117 5.24 -7.52 9.49
N THR A 118 5.66 -8.77 9.63
CA THR A 118 7.07 -9.15 9.75
C THR A 118 7.70 -9.16 8.38
N ILE A 119 8.89 -8.60 8.27
CA ILE A 119 9.72 -8.61 7.07
C ILE A 119 10.91 -9.54 7.28
N ASP A 120 11.22 -10.30 6.24
CA ASP A 120 12.53 -10.91 6.05
C ASP A 120 13.42 -9.86 5.39
N ALA A 121 14.48 -9.45 6.08
CA ALA A 121 15.28 -8.32 5.66
C ALA A 121 16.07 -8.60 4.37
N GLU A 122 16.51 -9.84 4.15
CA GLU A 122 17.24 -10.23 2.94
C GLU A 122 16.30 -10.19 1.72
N VAL A 123 15.10 -10.75 1.87
CA VAL A 123 14.08 -10.75 0.81
C VAL A 123 13.68 -9.32 0.42
N ILE A 124 13.46 -8.45 1.41
CA ILE A 124 13.06 -7.07 1.12
C ILE A 124 14.21 -6.28 0.47
N VAL A 125 15.46 -6.44 0.92
CA VAL A 125 16.60 -5.76 0.27
C VAL A 125 16.73 -6.19 -1.19
N ALA A 126 16.59 -7.48 -1.50
CA ALA A 126 16.59 -7.97 -2.86
C ALA A 126 15.46 -7.35 -3.71
N ASP A 127 14.22 -7.32 -3.18
CA ASP A 127 13.09 -6.66 -3.89
C ASP A 127 13.34 -5.15 -4.07
N CYS A 128 14.01 -4.47 -3.14
CA CYS A 128 14.36 -3.06 -3.29
C CYS A 128 15.38 -2.83 -4.41
N GLU A 129 16.40 -3.69 -4.50
CA GLU A 129 17.40 -3.66 -5.58
C GLU A 129 16.74 -3.89 -6.94
N ASP A 130 15.91 -4.93 -7.06
CA ASP A 130 15.18 -5.25 -8.29
C ASP A 130 14.27 -4.12 -8.77
N ASN A 131 13.72 -3.35 -7.82
CA ASN A 131 12.84 -2.21 -8.10
C ASN A 131 13.58 -0.85 -8.10
N SER A 132 14.91 -0.84 -8.02
CA SER A 132 15.73 0.38 -8.00
C SER A 132 15.33 1.38 -6.90
N ILE A 133 14.87 0.88 -5.75
CA ILE A 133 14.57 1.67 -4.58
C ILE A 133 15.84 1.71 -3.72
N PRO A 134 16.46 2.88 -3.53
CA PRO A 134 17.68 2.96 -2.74
C PRO A 134 17.39 2.51 -1.30
N THR A 135 18.38 1.81 -0.76
CA THR A 135 18.44 1.50 0.66
C THR A 135 19.21 2.63 1.37
N VAL A 136 19.69 2.41 2.60
CA VAL A 136 20.29 3.45 3.48
C VAL A 136 21.42 4.27 2.84
#